data_AF-A0A098LLX1-F1
#
_entry.id   AF-A0A098LLX1-F1
#
_cell.length_a   1.000
_cell.length_b   1.000
_cell.length_c   1.000
_cell.angle_alpha   90.00
_cell.angle_beta   90.00
_cell.angle_gamma   90.00
#
_symmetry.space_group_name_H-M   'P 1'
#
loop_
_entity.id
_entity.type
_entity.pdbx_description
1 polymer ?
#
loop_
_entity_poly.entity_id
_entity_poly.type
_entity_poly.pdbx_seq_one_letter_code
_entity_poly.pdbx_strand_id
1 'polypeptide(L)'
;MKEYKLKPNGEWVNTQTFTDSITNKDMYYGNVLSIDGDWMALGYNYYSSINEEDKVLNNAGAVHLYQKLNSQWLLKQILSEENPVAYNNFGNYVGLKDDILVVGIPGYKKPEDKSMGAISIFKRIGNIWTKIQTIYADAAINSLNFGSGIVIEGEQIIVTDSKGIHIIENKKDCNGNWR
;
A
#
# COMPACT_ATOMS: atom_id res chain seq x y z
N MET A 1 -15.94 8.80 0.16
CA MET A 1 -15.29 9.13 1.45
C MET A 1 -16.09 10.21 2.18
N LYS A 2 -16.08 10.23 3.51
CA LYS A 2 -16.75 11.24 4.34
C LYS A 2 -15.78 11.73 5.42
N GLU A 3 -15.69 13.04 5.65
CA GLU A 3 -14.94 13.63 6.77
C GLU A 3 -15.90 13.95 7.92
N TYR A 4 -15.52 13.57 9.14
CA TYR A 4 -16.27 13.87 10.36
C TYR A 4 -15.38 14.67 11.32
N LYS A 5 -15.96 15.65 12.01
CA LYS A 5 -15.29 16.39 13.09
C LYS A 5 -16.04 16.23 14.40
N LEU A 6 -15.29 16.00 15.48
CA LEU A 6 -15.81 15.98 16.84
C LEU A 6 -16.07 17.40 17.32
N LYS A 7 -17.30 17.68 17.71
CA LYS A 7 -17.69 18.95 18.33
C LYS A 7 -17.32 18.97 19.83
N PRO A 8 -17.25 20.16 20.46
CA PRO A 8 -17.00 20.27 21.91
C PRO A 8 -18.03 19.56 22.80
N ASN A 9 -19.24 19.34 22.29
CA ASN A 9 -20.31 18.61 22.98
C ASN A 9 -20.19 17.08 22.83
N GLY A 10 -19.13 16.57 22.20
CA GLY A 10 -18.90 15.13 22.00
C GLY A 10 -19.58 14.53 20.77
N GLU A 11 -20.29 15.32 19.96
CA GLU A 11 -20.96 14.82 18.75
C GLU A 11 -20.02 14.81 17.54
N TRP A 12 -20.04 13.71 16.79
CA TRP A 12 -19.40 13.64 15.47
C TRP A 12 -20.33 14.18 14.41
N VAL A 13 -19.89 15.19 13.66
CA VAL A 13 -20.65 15.75 12.54
C VAL A 13 -19.91 15.56 11.24
N ASN A 14 -20.63 15.06 10.23
CA ASN A 14 -20.12 15.01 8.88
C ASN A 14 -19.91 16.43 8.36
N THR A 15 -18.67 16.78 8.04
CA THR A 15 -18.33 18.12 7.53
C THR A 15 -18.20 18.13 6.01
N GLN A 16 -17.85 16.99 5.41
CA GLN A 16 -17.68 16.84 3.97
C GLN A 16 -18.05 15.43 3.52
N THR A 17 -18.57 15.33 2.30
CA THR A 17 -18.72 14.08 1.55
C THR A 17 -17.98 14.23 0.24
N PHE A 18 -17.12 13.27 -0.06
CA PHE A 18 -16.37 13.16 -1.30
C PHE A 18 -16.83 11.93 -2.06
N THR A 19 -17.28 12.14 -3.29
CA THR A 19 -17.59 11.05 -4.20
C THR A 19 -16.37 10.86 -5.08
N ASP A 20 -15.81 9.66 -5.08
CA ASP A 20 -14.76 9.33 -6.02
C ASP A 20 -15.39 9.09 -7.40
N SER A 21 -14.72 9.55 -8.45
CA SER A 21 -15.18 9.37 -9.83
C SER A 21 -14.82 8.00 -10.40
N ILE A 22 -14.34 7.07 -9.58
CA ILE A 22 -14.00 5.70 -10.01
C ILE A 22 -15.30 4.98 -10.39
N THR A 23 -15.48 4.77 -11.70
CA THR A 23 -16.73 4.36 -12.36
C THR A 23 -17.02 2.87 -12.33
N ASN A 24 -16.13 2.02 -11.81
CA ASN A 24 -16.39 0.58 -11.70
C ASN A 24 -17.21 0.27 -10.45
N LYS A 25 -18.53 0.22 -10.63
CA LYS A 25 -19.55 -0.09 -9.62
C LYS A 25 -19.35 -1.42 -8.86
N ASP A 26 -18.48 -2.31 -9.35
CA ASP A 26 -18.24 -3.63 -8.77
C ASP A 26 -16.92 -3.73 -7.96
N MET A 27 -16.15 -2.63 -7.86
CA MET A 27 -14.97 -2.61 -7.00
C MET A 27 -15.35 -2.19 -5.58
N TYR A 28 -15.16 -3.09 -4.61
CA TYR A 28 -15.19 -2.72 -3.19
C TYR A 28 -14.17 -1.60 -2.96
N TYR A 29 -14.64 -0.44 -2.47
CA TYR A 29 -13.75 0.66 -2.11
C TYR A 29 -12.76 0.21 -1.05
N GLY A 30 -11.47 0.47 -1.29
CA GLY A 30 -10.44 0.60 -0.25
C GLY A 30 -10.48 -0.45 0.85
N ASN A 31 -9.93 -1.65 0.63
CA ASN A 31 -9.94 -2.71 1.67
C ASN A 31 -9.00 -2.39 2.85
N VAL A 32 -8.05 -1.48 2.63
CA VAL A 32 -7.10 -0.98 3.61
C VAL A 32 -6.79 0.48 3.31
N LEU A 33 -6.45 1.25 4.35
CA LEU A 33 -6.00 2.62 4.20
C LEU A 33 -4.83 2.93 5.14
N SER A 34 -3.99 3.88 4.75
CA SER A 34 -3.02 4.54 5.62
C SER A 34 -2.98 6.03 5.29
N ILE A 35 -2.76 6.87 6.29
CA ILE A 35 -2.78 8.33 6.16
C ILE A 35 -1.65 8.92 7.00
N ASP A 36 -0.91 9.86 6.42
CA ASP A 36 0.10 10.65 7.13
C ASP A 36 0.11 12.08 6.55
N GLY A 37 -0.10 13.05 7.43
CA GLY A 37 -0.31 14.45 7.04
C GLY A 37 -1.40 14.61 5.97
N ASP A 38 -1.02 15.20 4.84
CA ASP A 38 -1.91 15.44 3.71
C ASP A 38 -1.92 14.31 2.67
N TRP A 39 -1.30 13.16 2.94
CA TRP A 39 -1.29 12.01 2.02
C TRP A 39 -2.07 10.84 2.57
N MET A 40 -2.84 10.20 1.70
CA MET A 40 -3.59 8.99 2.00
C MET A 40 -3.35 7.94 0.92
N ALA A 41 -3.02 6.73 1.34
CA ALA A 41 -2.91 5.55 0.50
C ALA A 41 -4.13 4.64 0.72
N LEU A 42 -4.83 4.29 -0.35
CA LEU A 42 -5.96 3.36 -0.33
C LEU A 42 -5.59 2.11 -1.12
N GLY A 43 -5.66 0.95 -0.47
CA GLY A 43 -5.44 -0.34 -1.11
C GLY A 43 -6.68 -0.87 -1.82
N TYR A 44 -6.51 -1.33 -3.05
CA TYR A 44 -7.55 -1.93 -3.88
C TYR A 44 -7.11 -3.34 -4.29
N ASN A 45 -7.15 -4.30 -3.37
CA ASN A 45 -6.66 -5.66 -3.62
C ASN A 45 -7.48 -6.44 -4.68
N TYR A 46 -8.73 -6.04 -4.92
CA TYR A 46 -9.60 -6.61 -5.97
C TYR A 46 -9.42 -5.93 -7.32
N TYR A 47 -8.49 -4.97 -7.45
CA TYR A 47 -8.22 -4.31 -8.72
C TYR A 47 -7.71 -5.35 -9.74
N SER A 48 -8.44 -5.50 -10.83
CA SER A 48 -8.01 -6.32 -11.95
C SER A 48 -7.09 -5.50 -12.85
N SER A 49 -5.96 -6.09 -13.22
CA SER A 49 -5.09 -5.54 -14.26
C SER A 49 -5.33 -6.25 -15.58
N ILE A 50 -4.71 -5.76 -16.65
CA ILE A 50 -4.60 -6.42 -17.94
C ILE A 50 -3.11 -6.55 -18.26
N ASN A 51 -2.68 -7.70 -18.79
CA ASN A 51 -1.30 -7.89 -19.24
C ASN A 51 -1.13 -7.51 -20.73
N GLU A 52 0.09 -7.66 -21.27
CA GLU A 52 0.40 -7.35 -22.68
C GLU A 52 -0.38 -8.21 -23.70
N GLU A 53 -1.01 -9.30 -23.26
CA GLU A 53 -1.81 -10.22 -24.08
C GLU A 53 -3.33 -9.98 -23.95
N ASP A 54 -3.74 -8.81 -23.44
CA ASP A 54 -5.15 -8.47 -23.15
C ASP A 54 -5.86 -9.41 -22.16
N LYS A 55 -5.10 -10.20 -21.39
CA LYS A 55 -5.65 -11.11 -20.39
C LYS A 55 -5.94 -10.36 -19.09
N VAL A 56 -7.17 -10.52 -18.59
CA VAL A 56 -7.58 -10.00 -17.29
C VAL A 56 -6.87 -10.75 -16.16
N LEU A 57 -6.18 -10.00 -15.31
CA LEU A 57 -5.47 -10.46 -14.13
C LEU A 57 -6.27 -10.07 -12.89
N ASN A 58 -7.17 -10.96 -12.47
CA ASN A 58 -7.99 -10.75 -11.28
C ASN A 58 -7.12 -10.59 -10.04
N ASN A 59 -7.48 -9.65 -9.17
CA ASN A 59 -6.79 -9.41 -7.90
C ASN A 59 -5.27 -9.17 -8.06
N ALA A 60 -4.86 -8.58 -9.17
CA ALA A 60 -3.50 -8.08 -9.32
C ALA A 60 -3.21 -6.98 -8.27
N GLY A 61 -4.22 -6.16 -8.01
CA GLY A 61 -4.23 -5.16 -6.96
C GLY A 61 -3.63 -3.81 -7.38
N ALA A 62 -4.02 -2.76 -6.66
CA ALA A 62 -3.51 -1.41 -6.86
C ALA A 62 -3.49 -0.64 -5.53
N VAL A 63 -2.73 0.45 -5.48
CA VAL A 63 -2.80 1.45 -4.41
C VAL A 63 -3.08 2.80 -5.03
N HIS A 64 -4.17 3.45 -4.61
CA HIS A 64 -4.49 4.80 -5.03
C HIS A 64 -3.97 5.78 -3.98
N LEU A 65 -3.22 6.78 -4.43
CA LEU A 65 -2.65 7.81 -3.58
C LEU A 65 -3.40 9.12 -3.77
N TYR A 66 -3.95 9.63 -2.69
CA TYR A 66 -4.65 10.90 -2.64
C TYR A 66 -3.83 11.90 -1.83
N GLN A 67 -3.90 13.16 -2.25
CA GLN A 67 -3.34 14.28 -1.49
C GLN A 67 -4.46 15.26 -1.14
N LYS A 68 -4.48 15.74 0.10
CA LYS A 68 -5.39 16.79 0.56
C LYS A 68 -4.88 18.13 0.07
N LEU A 69 -5.66 18.80 -0.77
CA LEU A 69 -5.41 20.14 -1.28
C LEU A 69 -6.68 20.97 -1.13
N ASN A 70 -6.60 22.14 -0.48
CA ASN A 70 -7.75 23.04 -0.27
C ASN A 70 -8.98 22.31 0.33
N SER A 71 -8.75 21.45 1.32
CA SER A 71 -9.78 20.60 1.95
C SER A 71 -10.45 19.58 1.02
N GLN A 72 -9.83 19.24 -0.10
CA GLN A 72 -10.28 18.19 -1.01
C GLN A 72 -9.21 17.13 -1.18
N TRP A 73 -9.60 15.87 -1.07
CA TRP A 73 -8.72 14.75 -1.42
C TRP A 73 -8.74 14.56 -2.93
N LEU A 74 -7.58 14.73 -3.55
CA LEU A 74 -7.40 14.58 -5.00
C LEU A 74 -6.52 13.37 -5.28
N LEU A 75 -6.99 12.48 -6.17
CA LEU A 75 -6.18 11.36 -6.67
C LEU A 75 -4.93 11.94 -7.38
N LYS A 76 -3.75 11.53 -6.92
CA LYS A 76 -2.46 11.96 -7.47
C LYS A 76 -1.77 10.89 -8.28
N GLN A 77 -1.87 9.64 -7.83
CA GLN A 77 -1.19 8.53 -8.47
C GLN A 77 -1.93 7.22 -8.20
N ILE A 78 -1.89 6.31 -9.17
CA ILE A 78 -2.25 4.91 -8.99
C ILE A 78 -0.96 4.12 -9.11
N LEU A 79 -0.70 3.26 -8.14
CA LEU A 79 0.44 2.35 -8.10
C LEU A 79 -0.05 0.93 -8.35
N SER A 80 0.70 0.19 -9.15
CA SER A 80 0.56 -1.23 -9.38
C SER A 80 1.95 -1.85 -9.54
N GLU A 81 2.03 -3.18 -9.53
CA GLU A 81 3.25 -3.85 -10.00
C GLU A 81 3.46 -3.59 -11.49
N GLU A 82 4.73 -3.47 -11.90
CA GLU A 82 5.14 -3.31 -13.30
C GLU A 82 4.79 -4.56 -14.11
N ASN A 83 4.99 -5.73 -13.50
CA ASN A 83 4.60 -7.03 -14.02
C ASN A 83 3.49 -7.60 -13.13
N PRO A 84 2.23 -7.15 -13.31
CA PRO A 84 1.13 -7.63 -12.49
C PRO A 84 0.91 -9.13 -12.70
N VAL A 85 0.60 -9.83 -11.62
CA VAL A 85 0.24 -11.25 -11.65
C VAL A 85 -1.11 -11.39 -10.96
N ALA A 86 -1.98 -12.20 -11.55
CA ALA A 86 -3.28 -12.49 -10.96
C ALA A 86 -3.12 -13.04 -9.54
N TYR A 87 -3.94 -12.56 -8.61
CA TYR A 87 -3.97 -12.97 -7.20
C TYR A 87 -2.72 -12.65 -6.39
N ASN A 88 -1.83 -11.77 -6.85
CA ASN A 88 -0.74 -11.25 -6.01
C ASN A 88 -1.26 -10.34 -4.88
N ASN A 89 -2.46 -9.75 -5.05
CA ASN A 89 -3.10 -8.86 -4.08
C ASN A 89 -2.19 -7.67 -3.70
N PHE A 90 -1.58 -7.00 -4.67
CA PHE A 90 -0.83 -5.77 -4.42
C PHE A 90 -1.75 -4.73 -3.75
N GLY A 91 -1.25 -4.05 -2.71
CA GLY A 91 -2.07 -3.08 -1.98
C GLY A 91 -3.04 -3.71 -1.00
N ASN A 92 -2.93 -5.01 -0.68
CA ASN A 92 -3.79 -5.62 0.33
C ASN A 92 -3.50 -5.10 1.74
N TYR A 93 -2.26 -4.65 1.97
CA TYR A 93 -1.81 -3.95 3.17
C TYR A 93 -0.96 -2.76 2.76
N VAL A 94 -1.09 -1.64 3.46
CA VAL A 94 -0.31 -0.42 3.20
C VAL A 94 0.12 0.21 4.52
N GLY A 95 1.35 0.71 4.58
CA GLY A 95 1.83 1.60 5.63
C GLY A 95 2.43 2.84 5.00
N LEU A 96 2.07 4.02 5.51
CA LEU A 96 2.51 5.31 5.00
C LEU A 96 3.05 6.14 6.16
N LYS A 97 4.28 6.63 6.03
CA LYS A 97 4.89 7.57 6.97
C LYS A 97 5.90 8.47 6.27
N ASP A 98 5.76 9.77 6.46
CA ASP A 98 6.56 10.81 5.84
C ASP A 98 6.60 10.63 4.30
N ASP A 99 7.77 10.33 3.76
CA ASP A 99 8.00 10.09 2.33
C ASP A 99 8.14 8.61 1.99
N ILE A 100 7.73 7.70 2.87
CA ILE A 100 7.82 6.25 2.67
C ILE A 100 6.44 5.62 2.69
N LEU A 101 6.18 4.84 1.65
CA LEU A 101 5.00 4.00 1.50
C LEU A 101 5.48 2.56 1.34
N VAL A 102 4.96 1.66 2.16
CA VAL A 102 5.22 0.23 2.06
C VAL A 102 3.92 -0.45 1.68
N VAL A 103 3.96 -1.25 0.62
CA VAL A 103 2.81 -1.93 0.04
C VAL A 103 3.00 -3.43 0.13
N GLY A 104 2.07 -4.12 0.79
CA GLY A 104 2.07 -5.57 0.91
C GLY A 104 1.57 -6.26 -0.36
N ILE A 105 2.19 -7.41 -0.66
CA ILE A 105 1.88 -8.29 -1.77
C ILE A 105 1.84 -9.74 -1.24
N PRO A 106 0.92 -10.07 -0.32
CA PRO A 106 0.94 -11.35 0.39
C PRO A 106 0.75 -12.56 -0.53
N GLY A 107 0.16 -12.35 -1.72
CA GLY A 107 -0.03 -13.39 -2.72
C GLY A 107 1.18 -13.62 -3.62
N TYR A 108 2.26 -12.83 -3.51
CA TYR A 108 3.45 -13.00 -4.33
C TYR A 108 4.04 -14.40 -4.14
N LYS A 109 4.22 -15.13 -5.24
CA LYS A 109 4.82 -16.46 -5.26
C LYS A 109 6.16 -16.39 -5.96
N LYS A 110 7.24 -16.67 -5.25
CA LYS A 110 8.54 -16.83 -5.86
C LYS A 110 8.62 -18.23 -6.49
N PRO A 111 8.96 -18.38 -7.79
CA PRO A 111 8.93 -19.69 -8.44
C PRO A 111 9.85 -20.75 -7.82
N GLU A 112 10.90 -20.31 -7.13
CA GLU A 112 12.03 -21.16 -6.72
C GLU A 112 11.90 -21.75 -5.30
N ASP A 113 10.95 -21.29 -4.48
CA ASP A 113 10.75 -21.78 -3.12
C ASP A 113 9.27 -21.73 -2.68
N LYS A 114 8.96 -22.29 -1.50
CA LYS A 114 7.59 -22.38 -0.97
C LYS A 114 7.15 -21.11 -0.21
N SER A 115 8.03 -20.13 -0.05
CA SER A 115 7.69 -18.91 0.67
C SER A 115 6.72 -18.06 -0.16
N MET A 116 5.83 -17.34 0.52
CA MET A 116 4.86 -16.48 -0.12
C MET A 116 4.82 -15.11 0.55
N GLY A 117 4.71 -14.09 -0.30
CA GLY A 117 4.57 -12.71 0.11
C GLY A 117 5.79 -11.87 -0.20
N ALA A 118 5.53 -10.59 -0.40
CA ALA A 118 6.53 -9.55 -0.59
C ALA A 118 5.98 -8.23 -0.06
N ILE A 119 6.86 -7.25 0.09
CA ILE A 119 6.50 -5.84 0.23
C ILE A 119 7.25 -5.04 -0.84
N SER A 120 6.58 -4.03 -1.40
CA SER A 120 7.21 -3.02 -2.28
C SER A 120 7.29 -1.70 -1.51
N ILE A 121 8.49 -1.12 -1.46
CA ILE A 121 8.77 0.15 -0.78
C ILE A 121 8.86 1.25 -1.84
N PHE A 122 8.08 2.31 -1.63
CA PHE A 122 8.06 3.50 -2.47
C PHE A 122 8.56 4.70 -1.67
N LYS A 123 9.35 5.55 -2.33
CA LYS A 123 9.77 6.85 -1.80
C LYS A 123 9.07 7.96 -2.56
N ARG A 124 8.58 8.96 -1.84
CA ARG A 124 8.08 10.19 -2.45
C ARG A 124 9.25 11.11 -2.80
N ILE A 125 9.35 11.49 -4.07
CA ILE A 125 10.31 12.48 -4.57
C ILE A 125 9.48 13.61 -5.19
N GLY A 126 9.39 14.73 -4.46
CA GLY A 126 8.44 15.80 -4.78
C GLY A 126 6.99 15.34 -4.60
N ASN A 127 6.26 15.22 -5.71
CA ASN A 127 4.86 14.76 -5.72
C ASN A 127 4.67 13.38 -6.38
N ILE A 128 5.77 12.68 -6.68
CA ILE A 128 5.75 11.38 -7.35
C ILE A 128 6.22 10.31 -6.36
N TRP A 129 5.47 9.22 -6.27
CA TRP A 129 5.86 8.03 -5.53
C TRP A 129 6.56 7.05 -6.46
N THR A 130 7.81 6.72 -6.15
CA THR A 130 8.66 5.85 -6.98
C THR A 130 9.04 4.61 -6.18
N LYS A 131 8.85 3.42 -6.77
CA LYS A 131 9.30 2.15 -6.16
C LYS A 131 10.82 2.17 -6.05
N ILE A 132 11.35 2.01 -4.84
CA ILE A 132 12.79 1.98 -4.58
C ILE A 132 13.29 0.57 -4.26
N GLN A 133 12.43 -0.31 -3.77
CA GLN A 133 12.82 -1.66 -3.37
C GLN A 133 11.62 -2.60 -3.33
N THR A 134 11.88 -3.89 -3.53
CA THR A 134 10.94 -4.97 -3.15
C THR A 134 11.69 -5.92 -2.22
N ILE A 135 11.07 -6.30 -1.11
CA ILE A 135 11.59 -7.27 -0.14
C ILE A 135 10.68 -8.48 -0.15
N TYR A 136 11.27 -9.67 -0.25
CA TYR A 136 10.55 -10.94 -0.37
C TYR A 136 10.56 -11.70 0.95
N ALA A 137 9.60 -12.61 1.14
CA ALA A 137 9.62 -13.57 2.22
C ALA A 137 10.96 -14.34 2.26
N ASP A 138 11.43 -14.65 3.47
CA ASP A 138 12.63 -15.46 3.65
C ASP A 138 12.34 -16.93 3.31
N ALA A 139 13.08 -17.46 2.34
CA ALA A 139 12.96 -18.84 1.89
C ALA A 139 13.29 -19.85 2.99
N ALA A 140 14.15 -19.49 3.95
CA ALA A 140 14.58 -20.40 5.02
C ALA A 140 13.44 -20.77 5.98
N ILE A 141 12.46 -19.89 6.15
CA ILE A 141 11.36 -20.07 7.11
C ILE A 141 10.09 -20.66 6.49
N ASN A 142 10.01 -20.76 5.16
CA ASN A 142 8.83 -21.23 4.41
C ASN A 142 7.52 -20.56 4.92
N SER A 143 7.57 -19.26 5.19
CA SER A 143 6.41 -18.51 5.67
C SER A 143 5.45 -18.17 4.53
N LEU A 144 4.22 -17.84 4.91
CA LEU A 144 3.17 -17.45 3.98
C LEU A 144 2.68 -16.05 4.32
N ASN A 145 2.20 -15.32 3.32
CA ASN A 145 1.62 -13.99 3.48
C ASN A 145 2.58 -12.98 4.12
N PHE A 146 3.88 -13.01 3.79
CA PHE A 146 4.77 -11.91 4.16
C PHE A 146 4.25 -10.60 3.56
N GLY A 147 4.22 -9.54 4.38
CA GLY A 147 3.54 -8.29 4.03
C GLY A 147 2.06 -8.25 4.42
N SER A 148 1.59 -9.17 5.27
CA SER A 148 0.19 -9.22 5.74
C SER A 148 -0.14 -8.29 6.92
N GLY A 149 0.84 -7.51 7.34
CA GLY A 149 0.72 -6.50 8.37
C GLY A 149 1.94 -5.62 8.23
N ILE A 150 1.73 -4.31 8.19
CA ILE A 150 2.77 -3.32 7.88
C ILE A 150 2.54 -2.13 8.80
N VAL A 151 3.57 -1.77 9.56
CA VAL A 151 3.62 -0.54 10.35
C VAL A 151 4.98 0.11 10.11
N ILE A 152 5.01 1.44 10.04
CA ILE A 152 6.24 2.22 9.94
C ILE A 152 6.30 3.12 11.17
N GLU A 153 7.36 2.98 11.95
CA GLU A 153 7.61 3.80 13.14
C GLU A 153 9.07 4.22 13.16
N GLY A 154 9.32 5.53 13.17
CA GLY A 154 10.67 6.08 13.03
C GLY A 154 11.39 5.53 11.79
N GLU A 155 12.51 4.86 12.01
CA GLU A 155 13.32 4.25 10.94
C GLU A 155 13.07 2.74 10.77
N GLN A 156 12.00 2.21 11.36
CA GLN A 156 11.67 0.79 11.31
C GLN A 156 10.42 0.54 10.48
N ILE A 157 10.50 -0.48 9.62
CA ILE A 157 9.34 -1.07 8.96
C ILE A 157 9.10 -2.42 9.64
N ILE A 158 7.95 -2.56 10.29
CA ILE A 158 7.54 -3.80 10.96
C ILE A 158 6.59 -4.52 10.03
N VAL A 159 6.89 -5.79 9.74
CA VAL A 159 6.14 -6.62 8.78
C VAL A 159 5.79 -7.96 9.40
N THR A 160 4.58 -8.45 9.16
CA THR A 160 4.17 -9.79 9.62
C THR A 160 4.05 -10.79 8.48
N ASP A 161 4.16 -12.06 8.83
CA ASP A 161 3.78 -13.22 8.02
C ASP A 161 3.09 -14.28 8.89
N SER A 162 2.85 -15.47 8.33
CA SER A 162 2.20 -16.58 9.05
C SER A 162 3.05 -17.22 10.16
N LYS A 163 4.32 -16.80 10.31
CA LYS A 163 5.31 -17.39 11.22
C LYS A 163 5.86 -16.39 12.24
N GLY A 164 5.74 -15.08 12.01
CA GLY A 164 6.19 -14.09 12.99
C GLY A 164 6.15 -12.64 12.54
N ILE A 165 6.94 -11.84 13.25
CA ILE A 165 7.13 -10.41 13.07
C ILE A 165 8.57 -10.19 12.62
N HIS A 166 8.74 -9.34 11.61
CA HIS A 166 10.00 -8.94 11.01
C HIS A 166 10.18 -7.45 11.22
N ILE A 167 11.36 -7.05 11.70
CA ILE A 167 11.73 -5.64 11.83
C ILE A 167 12.81 -5.36 10.80
N ILE A 168 12.49 -4.50 9.85
CA ILE A 168 13.39 -4.04 8.81
C ILE A 168 13.88 -2.66 9.25
N GLU A 169 15.14 -2.60 9.67
CA GLU A 169 15.78 -1.35 10.07
C GLU A 169 16.29 -0.60 8.85
N ASN A 170 15.95 0.67 8.78
CA ASN A 170 16.28 1.53 7.67
C ASN A 170 17.50 2.40 8.02
N LYS A 171 18.70 1.82 8.01
CA LYS A 171 19.92 2.58 8.26
C LYS A 171 20.19 3.51 7.08
N LYS A 172 19.92 4.81 7.27
CA LYS A 172 20.41 5.83 6.35
C LYS A 172 21.93 5.79 6.31
N ASP A 173 22.51 5.88 5.11
CA ASP A 173 23.93 6.18 4.98
C ASP A 173 24.21 7.62 5.48
N CYS A 174 25.49 7.98 5.56
CA CYS A 174 25.91 9.32 5.97
C CYS A 174 25.37 10.46 5.08
N ASN A 175 24.78 10.13 3.93
CA ASN A 175 24.17 11.06 2.99
C ASN A 175 22.64 11.06 3.06
N GLY A 176 22.03 10.32 4.00
CA GLY A 176 20.58 10.24 4.15
C GLY A 176 19.88 9.32 3.14
N ASN A 177 20.65 8.53 2.37
CA ASN A 177 20.11 7.53 1.45
C ASN A 177 19.87 6.21 2.15
N TRP A 178 18.85 5.49 1.69
CA TRP A 178 18.50 4.18 2.21
C TRP A 178 19.51 3.11 1.76
N ARG A 179 19.83 2.15 2.64
CA ARG A 179 20.72 1.01 2.38
C ARG A 179 20.03 -0.31 2.65
#